data_AF-H9FLQ2-F1
#
_entry.id   AF-H9FLQ2-F1
#
_cell.length_a   1.000
_cell.length_b   1.000
_cell.length_c   1.000
_cell.angle_alpha   90.00
_cell.angle_beta   90.00
_cell.angle_gamma   90.00
#
_symmetry.space_group_name_H-M   'P 1'
#
loop_
_entity.id
_entity.type
_entity.pdbx_description
1 polymer ?
#
loop_
_entity_poly.entity_id
_entity_poly.type
_entity_poly.pdbx_seq_one_letter_code
_entity_poly.pdbx_strand_id
1 'polypeptide(L)'
;AVWHKLLSKQRKRAVVACFRMAPLYNLPRHRAVNLFLQGYEKSWIETEEHYFEDKLIEDLAKPGADPPEEDEGTKRVDPLHQLILLFSRTALTEKCKLEEDFLYMAYADIMAKSCHDEEDDDGEEEVK
;
A
#
# COMPACT_ATOMS: atom_id res chain seq x y z
N ALA A 1 35.75 -21.96 -41.44
CA ALA A 1 34.73 -21.83 -40.39
C ALA A 1 34.61 -20.37 -40.00
N VAL A 2 33.41 -19.78 -40.13
CA VAL A 2 33.13 -18.40 -39.73
C VAL A 2 32.74 -18.44 -38.25
N TRP A 3 33.59 -17.88 -37.38
CA TRP A 3 33.30 -17.82 -35.95
C TRP A 3 32.25 -16.72 -35.70
N HIS A 4 31.03 -17.12 -35.36
CA HIS A 4 30.00 -16.17 -34.95
C HIS A 4 30.31 -15.61 -33.55
N LYS A 5 30.16 -14.29 -33.41
CA LYS A 5 30.47 -13.58 -32.17
C LYS A 5 29.31 -13.73 -31.17
N LEU A 6 29.46 -14.66 -30.22
CA LEU A 6 28.43 -15.02 -29.23
C LEU A 6 28.15 -13.95 -28.16
N LEU A 7 29.04 -12.96 -27.99
CA LEU A 7 28.94 -11.97 -26.91
C LEU A 7 29.10 -10.54 -27.43
N SER A 8 28.11 -9.71 -27.13
CA SER A 8 28.10 -8.29 -27.50
C SER A 8 29.21 -7.51 -26.77
N LYS A 9 29.65 -6.41 -27.38
CA LYS A 9 30.66 -5.52 -26.79
C LYS A 9 30.18 -4.95 -25.44
N GLN A 10 28.89 -4.69 -25.30
CA GLN A 10 28.27 -4.19 -24.06
C GLN A 10 28.34 -5.22 -22.93
N ARG A 11 27.98 -6.48 -23.20
CA ARG A 11 28.07 -7.57 -22.19
C ARG A 11 29.50 -7.80 -21.74
N LYS A 12 30.47 -7.76 -22.66
CA LYS A 12 31.90 -7.82 -22.32
C LYS A 12 32.33 -6.68 -21.40
N ARG A 13 31.89 -5.45 -21.67
CA ARG A 13 32.18 -4.28 -20.82
C ARG A 13 31.56 -4.42 -19.43
N ALA A 14 30.32 -4.88 -19.33
CA ALA A 14 29.64 -5.09 -18.06
C ALA A 14 30.37 -6.13 -17.19
N VAL A 15 30.74 -7.28 -17.76
CA VAL A 15 31.51 -8.31 -17.06
C VAL A 15 32.84 -7.77 -16.52
N VAL A 16 33.56 -7.00 -17.35
CA VAL A 16 34.82 -6.38 -16.92
C VAL A 16 34.60 -5.30 -15.84
N ALA A 17 33.45 -4.63 -15.82
CA ALA A 17 33.08 -3.70 -14.75
C ALA A 17 32.75 -4.43 -13.43
N CYS A 18 32.12 -5.62 -13.49
CA CYS A 18 31.82 -6.42 -12.30
C CYS A 18 33.09 -6.80 -11.53
N PHE A 19 34.19 -7.09 -12.22
CA PHE A 19 35.49 -7.36 -11.57
C PHE A 19 36.08 -6.15 -10.83
N ARG A 20 35.60 -4.93 -11.10
CA ARG A 20 36.05 -3.70 -10.42
C ARG A 20 35.09 -3.23 -9.33
N MET A 21 34.07 -4.02 -8.99
CA MET A 21 33.13 -3.65 -7.95
C MET A 21 33.82 -3.67 -6.58
N ALA A 22 33.48 -2.68 -5.74
CA ALA A 22 33.97 -2.62 -4.38
C ALA A 22 33.14 -3.55 -3.47
N PRO A 23 33.77 -4.33 -2.59
CA PRO A 23 33.05 -5.15 -1.61
C PRO A 23 32.36 -4.26 -0.57
N LEU A 24 31.29 -4.77 0.05
CA LEU A 24 30.44 -3.99 0.97
C LEU A 24 31.22 -3.34 2.12
N TYR A 25 32.18 -4.05 2.71
CA TYR A 25 32.99 -3.54 3.84
C TYR A 25 33.88 -2.35 3.47
N ASN A 26 34.13 -2.13 2.18
CA ASN A 26 34.97 -1.03 1.70
C ASN A 26 34.15 0.18 1.23
N LEU A 27 32.82 0.14 1.36
CA LEU A 27 31.96 1.27 1.02
C LEU A 27 31.96 2.32 2.14
N PRO A 28 31.89 3.62 1.79
CA PRO A 28 31.60 4.66 2.77
C PRO A 28 30.30 4.35 3.53
N ARG A 29 30.31 4.53 4.86
CA ARG A 29 29.18 4.17 5.74
C ARG A 29 27.84 4.72 5.25
N HIS A 30 27.77 6.00 4.85
CA HIS A 30 26.52 6.61 4.36
C HIS A 30 25.96 5.90 3.12
N ARG A 31 26.84 5.40 2.23
CA ARG A 31 26.44 4.69 1.03
C ARG A 31 25.91 3.30 1.36
N ALA A 32 26.56 2.61 2.31
CA ALA A 32 26.08 1.32 2.81
C ALA A 32 24.71 1.47 3.50
N VAL A 33 24.51 2.52 4.30
CA VAL A 33 23.22 2.83 4.94
C VAL A 33 22.12 3.09 3.91
N ASN A 34 22.37 3.91 2.89
CA ASN A 34 21.37 4.15 1.84
C ASN A 34 21.01 2.87 1.06
N LEU A 35 21.99 2.00 0.79
CA LEU A 35 21.73 0.69 0.17
C LEU A 35 20.89 -0.20 1.09
N PHE A 36 21.18 -0.19 2.39
CA PHE A 36 20.46 -0.97 3.38
C PHE A 36 19.00 -0.53 3.50
N LEU A 37 18.74 0.78 3.58
CA LEU A 37 17.37 1.31 3.70
C LEU A 37 16.47 0.89 2.53
N GLN A 38 17.00 0.95 1.30
CA GLN A 38 16.26 0.50 0.11
C GLN A 38 15.94 -0.99 0.13
N GLY A 39 16.86 -1.81 0.66
CA GLY A 39 16.63 -3.24 0.83
C GLY A 39 15.61 -3.52 1.94
N TYR A 40 15.71 -2.81 3.05
CA TYR A 40 14.81 -2.96 4.19
C TYR A 40 13.36 -2.56 3.85
N GLU A 41 13.17 -1.44 3.15
CA GLU A 41 11.86 -1.03 2.65
C GLU A 41 11.19 -2.13 1.80
N LYS A 42 11.88 -2.63 0.78
CA LYS A 42 11.31 -3.58 -0.18
C LYS A 42 11.19 -5.01 0.30
N SER A 43 12.16 -5.46 1.09
CA SER A 43 12.23 -6.87 1.53
C SER A 43 11.64 -7.10 2.90
N TRP A 44 11.27 -6.03 3.62
CA TRP A 44 10.67 -6.13 4.93
C TRP A 44 9.37 -5.35 5.01
N ILE A 45 9.42 -4.01 4.84
CA ILE A 45 8.23 -3.16 5.06
C ILE A 45 7.12 -3.45 4.04
N GLU A 46 7.43 -3.56 2.75
CA GLU A 46 6.43 -3.83 1.70
C GLU A 46 5.84 -5.25 1.78
N THR A 47 6.55 -6.20 2.38
CA THR A 47 6.12 -7.60 2.51
C THR A 47 5.46 -7.92 3.84
N GLU A 48 5.50 -6.98 4.80
CA GLU A 48 4.86 -7.15 6.10
C GLU A 48 3.36 -7.00 5.91
N GLU A 49 2.58 -8.00 6.29
CA GLU A 49 1.13 -7.92 6.25
C GLU A 49 0.65 -6.90 7.29
N HIS A 50 0.01 -5.85 6.80
CA HIS A 50 -0.65 -4.86 7.61
C HIS A 50 -2.11 -5.30 7.76
N TYR A 51 -2.48 -5.71 8.98
CA TYR A 51 -3.83 -6.12 9.36
C TYR A 51 -4.52 -5.02 10.19
N PHE A 52 -4.26 -3.75 9.88
CA PHE A 52 -4.90 -2.66 10.63
C PHE A 52 -6.21 -2.22 10.00
N GLU A 53 -6.43 -2.58 8.74
CA GLU A 53 -7.55 -2.20 7.90
C GLU A 53 -8.88 -2.62 8.55
N ASP A 54 -9.03 -3.89 8.94
CA ASP A 54 -10.27 -4.39 9.56
C ASP A 54 -10.55 -3.75 10.90
N LYS A 55 -9.52 -3.67 11.75
CA LYS A 55 -9.66 -3.05 13.06
C LYS A 55 -10.05 -1.58 12.94
N LEU A 56 -9.48 -0.88 11.97
CA LEU A 56 -9.80 0.53 11.73
C LEU A 56 -11.24 0.69 11.24
N ILE A 57 -11.70 -0.13 10.30
CA ILE A 57 -13.09 -0.08 9.81
C ILE A 57 -14.07 -0.46 10.93
N GLU A 58 -13.78 -1.50 11.72
CA GLU A 58 -14.59 -1.92 12.86
C GLU A 58 -14.74 -0.79 13.89
N ASP A 59 -13.63 -0.12 14.23
CA ASP A 59 -13.64 0.98 15.20
C ASP A 59 -14.37 2.22 14.67
N LEU A 60 -14.34 2.47 13.35
CA LEU A 60 -15.08 3.58 12.73
C LEU A 60 -16.58 3.29 12.56
N ALA A 61 -16.97 2.03 12.39
CA ALA A 61 -18.37 1.62 12.28
C ALA A 61 -19.08 1.59 13.64
N LYS A 62 -18.33 1.57 14.75
CA LYS A 62 -18.90 1.66 16.10
C LYS A 62 -19.52 3.04 16.31
N PRO A 63 -20.79 3.12 16.74
CA PRO A 63 -21.39 4.39 17.15
C PRO A 63 -20.57 5.00 18.29
N GLY A 64 -20.24 6.29 18.21
CA GLY A 64 -19.62 6.99 19.33
C GLY A 64 -20.49 6.86 20.59
N ALA A 65 -19.87 6.63 21.75
CA ALA A 65 -20.56 6.40 23.02
C ALA A 65 -21.71 7.39 23.26
N ASP A 66 -22.86 6.86 23.70
CA ASP A 66 -24.10 7.59 23.92
C ASP A 66 -23.88 8.83 24.83
N PRO A 67 -24.08 10.05 24.32
CA PRO A 67 -24.31 11.22 25.16
C PRO A 67 -25.76 11.25 25.67
N PRO A 68 -26.05 11.99 26.75
CA PRO A 68 -27.37 12.01 27.39
C PRO A 68 -28.49 12.44 26.42
N GLU A 69 -29.68 11.87 26.66
CA GLU A 69 -30.92 11.74 25.85
C GLU A 69 -31.57 13.03 25.26
N GLU A 70 -30.84 14.07 24.84
CA GLU A 70 -31.47 15.36 24.45
C GLU A 70 -31.58 15.67 22.94
N ASP A 71 -31.22 14.78 22.01
CA ASP A 71 -31.16 15.14 20.57
C ASP A 71 -31.82 14.10 19.63
N GLU A 72 -33.12 13.88 19.79
CA GLU A 72 -33.96 12.94 18.98
C GLU A 72 -34.32 13.44 17.55
N GLY A 73 -33.64 14.44 17.00
CA GLY A 73 -34.01 15.05 15.70
C GLY A 73 -33.21 14.58 14.49
N THR A 74 -31.95 14.17 14.69
CA THR A 74 -31.04 13.80 13.59
C THR A 74 -30.46 12.43 13.88
N LYS A 75 -30.79 11.42 13.06
CA LYS A 75 -30.12 10.10 13.13
C LYS A 75 -28.62 10.34 13.08
N ARG A 76 -27.92 10.18 14.21
CA ARG A 76 -26.48 10.41 14.27
C ARG A 76 -25.81 9.31 13.45
N VAL A 77 -25.22 9.77 12.36
CA VAL A 77 -24.45 8.98 11.41
C VAL A 77 -23.17 8.50 12.10
N ASP A 78 -22.86 7.20 12.02
CA ASP A 78 -21.61 6.65 12.56
C ASP A 78 -20.36 7.28 11.92
N PRO A 79 -19.20 7.27 12.58
CA PRO A 79 -17.99 7.91 12.06
C PRO A 79 -17.59 7.46 10.65
N LEU A 80 -17.75 6.18 10.33
CA LEU A 80 -17.49 5.64 8.99
C LEU A 80 -18.43 6.26 7.94
N HIS A 81 -19.72 6.35 8.26
CA HIS A 81 -20.70 6.94 7.35
C HIS A 81 -20.53 8.46 7.21
N GLN A 82 -20.04 9.18 8.23
CA GLN A 82 -19.65 10.58 8.10
C GLN A 82 -18.50 10.76 7.11
N LEU A 83 -17.52 9.87 7.14
CA LEU A 83 -16.39 9.86 6.20
C LEU A 83 -16.87 9.63 4.76
N ILE A 84 -17.78 8.66 4.55
CA ILE A 84 -18.38 8.39 3.23
C ILE A 84 -19.16 9.61 2.72
N LEU A 85 -19.95 10.27 3.59
CA LEU A 85 -20.68 11.48 3.23
C LEU A 85 -19.75 12.64 2.86
N LEU A 86 -18.62 12.79 3.54
CA LEU A 86 -17.62 13.81 3.22
C LEU A 86 -17.07 13.62 1.80
N PHE A 87 -16.66 12.40 1.46
CA PHE A 87 -16.15 12.10 0.12
C PHE A 87 -17.23 12.27 -0.96
N SER A 88 -18.46 11.83 -0.70
CA SER A 88 -19.60 12.04 -1.60
C SER A 88 -19.87 13.53 -1.86
N ARG A 89 -19.92 14.34 -0.80
CA ARG A 89 -20.08 15.80 -0.93
C ARG A 89 -18.93 16.43 -1.72
N THR A 90 -17.70 15.97 -1.49
CA THR A 90 -16.51 16.48 -2.18
C THR A 90 -16.54 16.15 -3.67
N ALA A 91 -16.97 14.94 -4.04
CA ALA A 91 -17.13 14.53 -5.43
C ALA A 91 -18.20 15.35 -6.19
N LEU A 92 -19.21 15.86 -5.48
CA LEU A 92 -20.27 16.71 -6.05
C LEU A 92 -19.89 18.19 -6.15
N THR A 93 -18.71 18.59 -5.66
CA THR A 93 -18.26 19.97 -5.84
C THR A 93 -17.83 20.22 -7.28
N GLU A 94 -18.42 21.23 -7.92
CA GLU A 94 -18.06 21.59 -9.30
C GLU A 94 -16.59 22.05 -9.34
N LYS A 95 -15.73 21.21 -9.92
CA LYS A 95 -14.34 21.53 -10.26
C LYS A 95 -14.08 21.16 -11.72
N CYS A 96 -13.40 22.01 -12.47
CA CYS A 96 -13.04 21.71 -13.87
C CYS A 96 -12.04 20.55 -14.01
N LYS A 97 -11.30 20.24 -12.92
CA LYS A 97 -10.39 19.09 -12.80
C LYS A 97 -10.41 18.63 -11.35
N LEU A 98 -10.41 17.32 -11.14
CA LEU A 98 -10.21 16.73 -9.82
C LEU A 98 -8.73 16.82 -9.45
N GLU A 99 -8.47 17.13 -8.18
CA GLU A 99 -7.12 17.17 -7.61
C GLU A 99 -6.71 15.76 -7.20
N GLU A 100 -5.40 15.51 -7.12
CA GLU A 100 -4.87 14.26 -6.57
C GLU A 100 -5.06 14.26 -5.05
N ASP A 101 -6.11 13.58 -4.61
CA ASP A 101 -6.49 13.49 -3.20
C ASP A 101 -5.89 12.22 -2.57
N PHE A 102 -4.71 12.38 -1.98
CA PHE A 102 -4.01 11.29 -1.27
C PHE A 102 -4.82 10.74 -0.09
N LEU A 103 -5.68 11.56 0.53
CA LEU A 103 -6.53 11.12 1.64
C LEU A 103 -7.62 10.18 1.13
N TYR A 104 -8.29 10.55 0.04
CA TYR A 104 -9.27 9.69 -0.62
C TYR A 104 -8.64 8.35 -1.05
N MET A 105 -7.48 8.40 -1.72
CA MET A 105 -6.81 7.18 -2.20
C MET A 105 -6.41 6.24 -1.07
N ALA A 106 -5.89 6.78 0.05
CA ALA A 106 -5.53 5.98 1.21
C ALA A 106 -6.76 5.30 1.85
N TYR A 107 -7.86 6.05 2.06
CA TYR A 107 -9.07 5.47 2.64
C TYR A 107 -9.78 4.49 1.70
N ALA A 108 -9.74 4.73 0.38
CA ALA A 108 -10.27 3.79 -0.60
C ALA A 108 -9.51 2.44 -0.57
N ASP A 109 -8.18 2.46 -0.46
CA ASP A 109 -7.36 1.25 -0.32
C ASP A 109 -7.67 0.49 0.99
N ILE A 110 -7.76 1.21 2.12
CA ILE A 110 -8.11 0.63 3.42
C ILE A 110 -9.50 -0.03 3.39
N MET A 111 -10.50 0.67 2.86
CA MET A 111 -11.87 0.12 2.77
C MET A 111 -11.93 -1.10 1.85
N ALA A 112 -11.22 -1.09 0.72
CA ALA A 112 -11.19 -2.22 -0.20
C ALA A 112 -10.53 -3.45 0.41
N LYS A 113 -9.41 -3.28 1.12
CA LYS A 113 -8.71 -4.38 1.79
C LYS A 113 -9.52 -4.98 2.93
N SER A 114 -10.25 -4.17 3.69
CA SER A 114 -11.07 -4.68 4.81
C SER A 114 -12.25 -5.54 4.36
N CYS A 115 -12.65 -5.48 3.08
CA CYS A 115 -13.67 -6.37 2.54
C CYS A 115 -13.11 -7.70 2.01
N HIS A 116 -11.78 -7.84 1.92
CA HIS A 116 -11.15 -8.91 1.13
C HIS A 116 -10.96 -10.23 1.89
N ASP A 117 -11.06 -10.22 3.23
CA ASP A 117 -10.87 -11.41 4.08
C ASP A 117 -11.96 -12.49 3.92
N GLU A 118 -13.11 -12.17 3.32
CA GLU A 118 -14.25 -13.09 3.17
C GLU A 118 -14.30 -13.82 1.82
N GLU A 119 -13.45 -13.47 0.84
CA GLU A 119 -13.52 -14.05 -0.53
C GLU A 119 -12.58 -15.26 -0.76
N ASP A 120 -11.62 -15.52 0.13
CA ASP A 120 -10.62 -16.59 -0.03
C ASP A 120 -10.96 -17.91 0.71
N ASP A 121 -12.05 -17.99 1.49
CA ASP A 121 -12.45 -19.21 2.24
C ASP A 121 -13.40 -20.15 1.45
N ASP A 122 -13.95 -19.70 0.31
CA ASP A 122 -14.98 -20.45 -0.45
C ASP A 122 -14.39 -21.34 -1.59
N GLY A 123 -13.13 -21.78 -1.44
CA GLY A 123 -12.36 -22.47 -2.48
C GLY A 123 -12.02 -23.94 -2.25
N GLU A 124 -12.39 -24.54 -1.10
CA GLU A 124 -12.11 -25.94 -0.79
C GLU A 124 -13.39 -26.79 -0.65
N GLU A 125 -14.24 -26.83 -1.68
CA GLU A 125 -15.21 -27.93 -1.80
C GLU A 125 -14.57 -29.19 -2.41
N GLU A 126 -14.51 -30.20 -1.54
CA GLU A 126 -14.11 -31.60 -1.69
C GLU A 126 -14.11 -32.22 -3.10
N VAL A 127 -12.96 -32.82 -3.46
CA VAL A 127 -12.92 -34.02 -4.32
C VAL A 127 -12.50 -35.20 -3.46
N LYS A 128 -13.48 -35.99 -3.01
CA LYS A 128 -13.27 -37.32 -2.45
C LYS A 128 -14.17 -38.35 -3.12
#